data_AF-A0A066UYG7-F1
#
_entry.id   AF-A0A066UYG7-F1
#
_cell.length_a   1.000
_cell.length_b   1.000
_cell.length_c   1.000
_cell.angle_alpha   90.00
_cell.angle_beta   90.00
_cell.angle_gamma   90.00
#
_symmetry.space_group_name_H-M   'P 1'
#
loop_
_entity.id
_entity.type
_entity.pdbx_description
1 polymer ?
#
loop_
_entity_poly.entity_id
_entity_poly.type
_entity_poly.pdbx_seq_one_letter_code
_entity_poly.pdbx_strand_id
1 'polypeptide(L)'
;MKTMLFLFLVLFLSPYALSQKNKDYKNGEELNKLCESGSEYHENRIFDGLSSSEYINWTQVELINASSRYDYSSTMINHAGDEYISCDLIVDYKYNDKRISINSTYLVSLENDQIKSTETSTKKAVRDFIVRVIVN
;
A
#
# COMPACT_ATOMS: atom_id res chain seq x y z
N MET A 1 53.22 16.74 52.88
CA MET A 1 51.82 17.21 52.68
C MET A 1 51.16 16.29 51.67
N LYS A 2 50.06 15.64 52.05
CA LYS A 2 49.27 14.71 51.21
C LYS A 2 48.21 15.50 50.43
N THR A 3 47.90 15.03 49.21
CA THR A 3 46.59 15.10 48.51
C THR A 3 46.06 16.50 48.12
N MET A 4 45.45 16.78 46.96
CA MET A 4 44.84 15.98 45.90
C MET A 4 44.98 16.69 44.55
N LEU A 5 45.19 15.90 43.49
CA LEU A 5 45.05 16.31 42.10
C LEU A 5 43.55 16.27 41.77
N PHE A 6 42.90 17.43 41.65
CA PHE A 6 41.52 17.49 41.17
C PHE A 6 41.53 17.38 39.64
N LEU A 7 41.20 16.19 39.12
CA LEU A 7 40.86 15.98 37.72
C LEU A 7 39.57 16.75 37.40
N PHE A 8 39.68 17.80 36.59
CA PHE A 8 38.55 18.38 35.87
C PHE A 8 38.21 17.48 34.67
N LEU A 9 37.47 16.40 34.92
CA LEU A 9 36.80 15.60 33.89
C LEU A 9 35.36 16.10 33.77
N VAL A 10 35.19 17.26 33.14
CA VAL A 10 33.86 17.77 32.78
C VAL A 10 33.38 16.97 31.58
N LEU A 11 32.70 15.88 31.88
CA LEU A 11 31.45 15.45 31.26
C LEU A 11 31.27 15.85 29.78
N PHE A 12 31.99 15.18 28.87
CA PHE A 12 31.48 14.93 27.53
C PHE A 12 30.43 13.82 27.60
N LEU A 13 29.32 14.07 28.30
CA LEU A 13 28.08 13.35 28.05
C LEU A 13 27.34 14.18 27.02
N SER A 14 27.71 14.00 25.75
CA SER A 14 26.83 14.40 24.66
C SER A 14 25.48 13.73 24.93
N PRO A 15 24.37 14.48 25.00
CA PRO A 15 23.08 13.87 24.90
C PRO A 15 22.95 13.48 23.42
N TYR A 16 23.53 12.34 23.04
CA TYR A 16 22.90 11.51 22.03
C TYR A 16 21.61 11.00 22.68
N ALA A 17 20.66 11.91 22.87
CA ALA A 17 19.28 11.56 22.91
C ALA A 17 19.05 10.90 21.56
N LEU A 18 19.07 9.56 21.54
CA LEU A 18 18.29 8.84 20.56
C LEU A 18 16.91 9.46 20.67
N SER A 19 16.59 10.34 19.73
CA SER A 19 15.22 10.57 19.34
C SER A 19 14.76 9.22 18.79
N GLN A 20 14.35 8.34 19.71
CA GLN A 20 13.36 7.33 19.38
C GLN A 20 12.18 8.16 18.90
N LYS A 21 12.09 8.29 17.58
CA LYS A 21 10.90 8.74 16.89
C LYS A 21 9.81 7.82 17.42
N ASN A 22 9.07 8.27 18.44
CA ASN A 22 7.87 7.59 18.90
C ASN A 22 6.95 7.64 17.67
N LYS A 23 7.01 6.60 16.85
CA LYS A 23 6.04 6.41 15.77
C LYS A 23 4.75 6.05 16.50
N ASP A 24 3.88 7.04 16.65
CA ASP A 24 2.49 6.78 16.98
C ASP A 24 1.96 5.85 15.89
N TYR A 25 1.78 4.58 16.25
CA TYR A 25 1.25 3.60 15.32
C TYR A 25 -0.18 4.03 14.98
N LYS A 26 -0.40 4.35 13.70
CA LYS A 26 -1.73 4.66 13.17
C LYS A 26 -2.68 3.52 13.52
N ASN A 27 -3.86 3.85 14.03
CA ASN A 27 -4.85 2.83 14.37
C ASN A 27 -5.46 2.21 13.08
N GLY A 28 -6.20 1.11 13.22
CA GLY A 28 -6.75 0.40 12.06
C GLY A 28 -7.66 1.25 11.17
N GLU A 29 -8.37 2.25 11.71
CA GLU A 29 -9.22 3.15 10.94
C GLU A 29 -8.38 4.11 10.07
N GLU A 30 -7.31 4.65 10.62
CA GLU A 30 -6.37 5.51 9.89
C GLU A 30 -5.66 4.74 8.77
N LEU A 31 -5.30 3.48 9.01
CA LEU A 31 -4.72 2.62 7.96
C LEU A 31 -5.73 2.33 6.84
N ASN A 32 -7.01 2.11 7.18
CA ASN A 32 -8.06 1.94 6.16
C ASN A 32 -8.23 3.20 5.31
N LYS A 33 -8.22 4.40 5.90
CA LYS A 33 -8.30 5.67 5.15
C LYS A 33 -7.12 5.87 4.19
N LEU A 34 -5.92 5.45 4.59
CA LEU A 34 -4.75 5.46 3.69
C LEU A 34 -4.94 4.51 2.52
N CYS A 35 -5.44 3.30 2.78
CA CYS A 35 -5.76 2.35 1.73
C CYS A 35 -6.83 2.93 0.80
N GLU A 36 -7.97 3.39 1.30
CA GLU A 36 -9.02 4.02 0.50
C GLU A 36 -8.47 5.14 -0.40
N SER A 37 -7.66 6.05 0.16
CA SER A 37 -7.05 7.16 -0.59
C SER A 37 -6.09 6.69 -1.69
N GLY A 38 -5.37 5.59 -1.46
CA GLY A 38 -4.43 5.04 -2.44
C GLY A 38 -5.05 4.11 -3.48
N SER A 39 -6.33 3.76 -3.33
CA SER A 39 -6.99 2.75 -4.16
C SER A 39 -7.13 3.17 -5.61
N GLU A 40 -7.51 4.42 -5.87
CA GLU A 40 -7.70 4.98 -7.21
C GLU A 40 -6.42 4.88 -8.06
N TYR A 41 -5.26 5.17 -7.46
CA TYR A 41 -3.99 5.02 -8.17
C TYR A 41 -3.74 3.57 -8.59
N HIS A 42 -3.95 2.61 -7.70
CA HIS A 42 -3.73 1.20 -8.02
C HIS A 42 -4.75 0.68 -9.04
N GLU A 43 -6.02 1.10 -8.94
CA GLU A 43 -7.05 0.80 -9.93
C GLU A 43 -6.64 1.31 -11.31
N ASN A 44 -6.18 2.56 -11.42
CA ASN A 44 -5.71 3.13 -12.68
C ASN A 44 -4.57 2.32 -13.30
N ARG A 45 -3.64 1.80 -12.47
CA ARG A 45 -2.56 0.91 -12.95
C ARG A 45 -3.09 -0.41 -13.53
N ILE A 46 -4.17 -0.95 -12.96
CA ILE A 46 -4.84 -2.15 -13.48
C ILE A 46 -5.56 -1.79 -14.78
N PHE A 47 -6.29 -0.69 -14.80
CA PHE A 47 -7.00 -0.19 -15.98
C PHE A 47 -6.04 0.06 -17.15
N ASP A 48 -4.88 0.70 -16.91
CA ASP A 48 -3.83 0.89 -17.92
C ASP A 48 -3.43 -0.45 -18.56
N GLY A 49 -3.23 -1.49 -17.73
CA GLY A 49 -2.88 -2.83 -18.19
C GLY A 49 -4.01 -3.53 -18.96
N LEU A 50 -5.27 -3.19 -18.70
CA LEU A 50 -6.43 -3.71 -19.43
C LEU A 50 -6.70 -2.95 -20.72
N SER A 51 -6.43 -1.64 -20.75
CA SER A 51 -6.90 -0.70 -21.78
C SER A 51 -6.53 -1.09 -23.21
N SER A 52 -5.43 -1.82 -23.40
CA SER A 52 -4.97 -2.30 -24.71
C SER A 52 -5.49 -3.68 -25.11
N SER A 53 -6.37 -4.30 -24.31
CA SER A 53 -6.87 -5.65 -24.56
C SER A 53 -7.94 -5.66 -25.66
N GLU A 54 -7.72 -6.45 -26.71
CA GLU A 54 -8.69 -6.72 -27.77
C GLU A 54 -9.85 -7.62 -27.31
N TYR A 55 -9.70 -8.31 -26.17
CA TYR A 55 -10.70 -9.22 -25.62
C TYR A 55 -11.82 -8.52 -24.85
N ILE A 56 -11.66 -7.23 -24.56
CA ILE A 56 -12.58 -6.47 -23.71
C ILE A 56 -13.38 -5.51 -24.57
N ASN A 57 -14.70 -5.73 -24.65
CA ASN A 57 -15.59 -4.70 -25.17
C ASN A 57 -15.90 -3.67 -24.08
N TRP A 58 -15.12 -2.58 -24.04
CA TRP A 58 -15.25 -1.51 -23.05
C TRP A 58 -16.64 -0.87 -22.98
N THR A 59 -17.44 -0.93 -24.04
CA THR A 59 -18.82 -0.40 -24.04
C THR A 59 -19.76 -1.20 -23.13
N GLN A 60 -19.37 -2.40 -22.73
CA GLN A 60 -20.12 -3.29 -21.84
C GLN A 60 -19.59 -3.31 -20.42
N VAL A 61 -18.51 -2.58 -20.13
CA VAL A 61 -17.89 -2.50 -18.80
C VAL A 61 -18.54 -1.36 -18.03
N GLU A 62 -19.04 -1.64 -16.83
CA GLU A 62 -19.55 -0.65 -15.90
C GLU A 62 -18.91 -0.89 -14.52
N LEU A 63 -18.33 0.14 -13.92
CA LEU A 63 -17.84 0.06 -12.54
C LEU A 63 -19.03 0.03 -11.59
N ILE A 64 -19.15 -1.02 -10.77
CA ILE A 64 -20.18 -1.17 -9.76
C ILE A 64 -19.69 -0.57 -8.43
N ASN A 65 -18.50 -0.99 -7.99
CA ASN A 65 -17.94 -0.60 -6.72
C ASN A 65 -16.42 -0.80 -6.71
N ALA A 66 -15.72 0.04 -5.96
CA ALA A 66 -14.32 -0.17 -5.60
C ALA A 66 -14.20 -0.03 -4.08
N SER A 67 -13.54 -0.98 -3.43
CA SER A 67 -13.32 -0.94 -2.00
C SER A 67 -11.89 -1.35 -1.67
N SER A 68 -11.27 -0.60 -0.76
CA SER A 68 -9.93 -0.89 -0.31
C SER A 68 -9.86 -0.88 1.20
N ARG A 69 -9.02 -1.74 1.76
CA ARG A 69 -8.83 -1.86 3.20
C ARG A 69 -7.42 -2.31 3.53
N TYR A 70 -6.99 -2.02 4.75
CA TYR A 70 -5.75 -2.54 5.28
C TYR A 70 -5.82 -4.08 5.39
N ASP A 71 -4.79 -4.74 4.88
CA ASP A 71 -4.64 -6.19 5.01
C ASP A 71 -4.02 -6.52 6.36
N TYR A 72 -4.89 -6.85 7.33
CA TYR A 72 -4.50 -7.25 8.69
C TYR A 72 -3.68 -8.55 8.75
N SER A 73 -3.63 -9.33 7.67
CA SER A 73 -2.80 -10.54 7.59
C SER A 73 -1.36 -10.24 7.15
N SER A 74 -1.12 -9.04 6.62
CA SER A 74 0.20 -8.59 6.18
C SER A 74 0.99 -7.93 7.32
N THR A 75 2.29 -8.21 7.38
CA THR A 75 3.21 -7.46 8.23
C THR A 75 3.61 -6.16 7.56
N MET A 76 3.75 -5.07 8.33
CA MET A 76 4.38 -3.84 7.84
C MET A 76 5.73 -4.14 7.19
N ILE A 77 5.92 -3.67 5.96
CA ILE A 77 7.11 -3.95 5.17
C ILE A 77 8.06 -2.76 5.30
N ASN A 78 9.22 -2.98 5.93
CA ASN A 78 10.27 -1.97 5.96
C ASN A 78 11.18 -2.15 4.73
N HIS A 79 11.22 -1.14 3.86
CA HIS A 79 12.12 -1.12 2.72
C HIS A 79 13.00 0.13 2.78
N ALA A 80 14.28 -0.05 3.08
CA ALA A 80 15.28 1.03 3.14
C ALA A 80 14.92 2.19 4.11
N GLY A 81 14.17 1.91 5.18
CA GLY A 81 13.75 2.92 6.17
C GLY A 81 12.31 3.39 5.99
N ASP A 82 11.72 3.18 4.82
CA ASP A 82 10.31 3.46 4.56
C ASP A 82 9.44 2.29 5.07
N GLU A 83 8.44 2.59 5.87
CA GLU A 83 7.43 1.62 6.29
C GLU A 83 6.23 1.65 5.35
N TYR A 84 5.87 0.47 4.83
CA TYR A 84 4.69 0.28 4.00
C TYR A 84 3.66 -0.59 4.70
N ILE A 85 2.39 -0.27 4.49
CA ILE A 85 1.27 -1.16 4.76
C ILE A 85 0.81 -1.83 3.47
N SER A 86 0.31 -3.07 3.56
CA SER A 86 -0.40 -3.70 2.46
C SER A 86 -1.89 -3.35 2.53
N CYS A 87 -2.46 -3.05 1.37
CA CYS A 87 -3.86 -2.76 1.18
C CYS A 87 -4.44 -3.77 0.19
N ASP A 88 -5.57 -4.36 0.55
CA ASP A 88 -6.42 -5.14 -0.35
C ASP A 88 -7.27 -4.17 -1.17
N LEU A 89 -7.34 -4.37 -2.49
CA LEU A 89 -8.29 -3.73 -3.38
C LEU A 89 -9.24 -4.78 -3.95
N ILE A 90 -10.54 -4.51 -3.86
CA ILE A 90 -11.59 -5.27 -4.55
C ILE A 90 -12.32 -4.30 -5.47
N VAL A 91 -12.33 -4.60 -6.77
CA VAL A 91 -13.07 -3.83 -7.78
C VAL A 91 -14.10 -4.72 -8.45
N ASP A 92 -15.36 -4.31 -8.34
CA ASP A 92 -16.50 -4.98 -8.96
C ASP A 92 -16.89 -4.25 -10.25
N TYR A 93 -16.83 -4.98 -11.37
CA TYR A 93 -17.32 -4.53 -12.65
C TYR A 93 -18.56 -5.33 -13.06
N LYS A 94 -19.42 -4.73 -13.87
CA LYS A 94 -20.38 -5.42 -14.71
C LYS A 94 -19.77 -5.58 -16.10
N TYR A 95 -19.88 -6.76 -16.68
CA TYR A 95 -19.53 -7.03 -18.07
C TYR A 95 -20.57 -7.98 -18.67
N ASN A 96 -21.23 -7.58 -19.74
CA ASN A 96 -22.28 -8.36 -20.41
C ASN A 96 -23.33 -8.91 -19.41
N ASP A 97 -23.88 -8.02 -18.58
CA ASP A 97 -24.84 -8.33 -17.51
C ASP A 97 -24.37 -9.28 -16.38
N LYS A 98 -23.08 -9.62 -16.35
CA LYS A 98 -22.47 -10.44 -15.30
C LYS A 98 -21.54 -9.62 -14.42
N ARG A 99 -21.49 -9.95 -13.12
CA ARG A 99 -20.55 -9.34 -12.19
C ARG A 99 -19.18 -10.00 -12.28
N ILE A 100 -18.13 -9.20 -12.39
CA ILE A 100 -16.72 -9.58 -12.39
C ILE A 100 -16.03 -8.85 -11.24
N SER A 101 -15.55 -9.59 -10.25
CA SER A 101 -14.76 -9.04 -9.14
C SER A 101 -13.27 -9.30 -9.37
N ILE A 102 -12.46 -8.25 -9.32
CA ILE A 102 -11.00 -8.32 -9.30
C ILE A 102 -10.54 -8.09 -7.87
N ASN A 103 -9.63 -8.94 -7.40
CA ASN A 103 -8.94 -8.73 -6.13
C ASN A 103 -7.44 -8.51 -6.41
N SER A 104 -6.87 -7.46 -5.83
CA SER A 104 -5.46 -7.16 -5.94
C SER A 104 -4.91 -6.57 -4.65
N THR A 105 -3.60 -6.46 -4.56
CA THR A 105 -2.93 -5.85 -3.41
C THR A 105 -1.92 -4.79 -3.84
N TYR A 106 -1.73 -3.79 -3.02
CA TYR A 106 -0.75 -2.73 -3.23
C TYR A 106 -0.22 -2.23 -1.90
N LEU A 107 0.88 -1.49 -1.95
CA LEU A 107 1.53 -0.96 -0.76
C LEU A 107 1.33 0.55 -0.66
N VAL A 108 1.15 1.05 0.55
CA VAL A 108 1.08 2.49 0.86
C VAL A 108 2.16 2.81 1.89
N SER A 109 2.99 3.82 1.59
CA SER A 109 4.00 4.33 2.51
C SER A 109 3.34 5.08 3.65
N LEU A 110 3.76 4.81 4.88
CA LEU A 110 3.29 5.54 6.07
C LEU A 110 3.91 6.92 6.21
N GLU A 111 5.02 7.19 5.50
CA GLU A 111 5.80 8.43 5.69
C GLU A 111 5.40 9.54 4.72
N ASN A 112 4.99 9.18 3.50
CA ASN A 112 4.75 10.13 2.41
C ASN A 112 3.56 9.75 1.51
N ASP A 113 2.72 8.80 1.95
CA ASP A 113 1.56 8.29 1.22
C ASP A 113 1.87 7.77 -0.20
N GLN A 114 3.13 7.44 -0.48
CA GLN A 114 3.53 6.86 -1.76
C GLN A 114 2.86 5.50 -1.97
N ILE A 115 2.24 5.33 -3.13
CA ILE A 115 1.55 4.12 -3.52
C ILE A 115 2.47 3.27 -4.40
N LYS A 116 2.69 2.02 -4.03
CA LYS A 116 3.47 1.05 -4.82
C LYS A 116 2.58 -0.09 -5.27
N SER A 117 2.24 -0.04 -6.56
CA SER A 117 1.62 -1.15 -7.28
C SER A 117 2.70 -2.09 -7.79
N THR A 118 2.78 -3.30 -7.24
CA THR A 118 3.77 -4.27 -7.73
C THR A 118 3.36 -4.80 -9.10
N GLU A 119 4.34 -5.00 -9.98
CA GLU A 119 4.09 -5.56 -11.32
C GLU A 119 3.37 -6.91 -11.24
N THR A 120 3.73 -7.74 -10.25
CA THR A 120 3.10 -9.05 -10.04
C THR A 120 1.62 -8.92 -9.68
N SER A 121 1.27 -8.03 -8.74
CA SER A 121 -0.13 -7.80 -8.35
C SER A 121 -0.95 -7.25 -9.51
N THR A 122 -0.45 -6.22 -10.20
CA THR A 122 -1.13 -5.62 -11.35
C THR A 122 -1.31 -6.62 -12.48
N LYS A 123 -0.28 -7.37 -12.89
CA LYS A 123 -0.39 -8.38 -13.95
C LYS A 123 -1.37 -9.50 -13.60
N LYS A 124 -1.38 -9.94 -12.34
CA LYS A 124 -2.33 -10.96 -11.86
C LYS A 124 -3.76 -10.44 -11.99
N ALA A 125 -4.03 -9.23 -11.49
CA ALA A 125 -5.34 -8.59 -11.56
C ALA A 125 -5.84 -8.44 -13.01
N VAL A 126 -4.98 -7.93 -13.91
CA VAL A 126 -5.27 -7.80 -15.35
C VAL A 126 -5.63 -9.14 -15.97
N ARG A 127 -4.79 -10.16 -15.75
CA ARG A 127 -5.04 -11.51 -16.28
C ARG A 127 -6.33 -12.08 -15.75
N ASP A 128 -6.58 -11.98 -14.45
CA ASP A 128 -7.76 -12.54 -13.81
C ASP A 128 -9.05 -11.89 -14.35
N PHE A 129 -9.03 -10.58 -14.65
CA PHE A 129 -10.14 -9.92 -15.33
C PHE A 129 -10.35 -10.45 -16.76
N ILE A 130 -9.29 -10.51 -17.58
CA ILE A 130 -9.37 -11.00 -18.96
C ILE A 130 -9.92 -12.43 -19.00
N VAL A 131 -9.43 -13.31 -18.13
CA VAL A 131 -9.94 -14.70 -18.04
C VAL A 131 -11.42 -14.71 -17.68
N ARG A 132 -11.86 -13.88 -16.73
CA ARG A 132 -13.28 -13.78 -16.38
C ARG A 132 -14.13 -13.21 -17.51
N VAL A 133 -13.60 -12.31 -18.33
CA VAL A 133 -14.27 -11.80 -19.53
C VAL A 133 -14.41 -12.88 -20.60
N ILE A 134 -13.38 -13.70 -20.82
CA ILE A 134 -13.37 -14.74 -21.86
C ILE A 134 -14.27 -15.93 -21.49
N VAL A 135 -14.29 -16.33 -20.21
CA VAL A 135 -15.05 -17.50 -19.74
C VAL A 135 -16.53 -17.18 -19.50
N ASN A 136 -16.88 -15.90 -19.32
CA ASN A 136 -18.26 -15.45 -19.16
C ASN A 136 -18.97 -15.31 -20.49
#